data_AF-A0AAV7QYQ0-F1
#
_entry.id   AF-A0AAV7QYQ0-F1
#
_cell.length_a   1.000
_cell.length_b   1.000
_cell.length_c   1.000
_cell.angle_alpha   90.00
_cell.angle_beta   90.00
_cell.angle_gamma   90.00
#
_symmetry.space_group_name_H-M   'P 1'
#
loop_
_entity.id
_entity.type
_entity.pdbx_description
1 polymer ?
#
loop_
_entity_poly.entity_id
_entity_poly.type
_entity_poly.pdbx_seq_one_letter_code
_entity_poly.pdbx_strand_id
1 'polypeptide(L)'
;METKSRSSVQLQGEEITSDENEDSPDEIIFSVPQINVLLEQNVEGVQTILEEVLKFKQPLYNLYEAVLLDYYVSGFWWAKDVKFAAPQLCGFMTLLHSLMVNLETKKMSLEDNIIELARAMVGVGQSGAEKEYMLHVLTIDQAKDVITYLKSSLFQHYKLYECMMSSSRDELVIGTEQAIEVVQAADTPFPAPLEEGIPHEIYSTFIAPEPPSPVESPEGEETIRESQYGVESQKAADEIDLLSGFTLEDVKSALGKVTKEVIGDLETEINEKLRMQEEAYSVRIDKLKRT
;
A
#
# COMPACT_ATOMS: atom_id res chain seq x y z
N MET A 1 50.33 -16.83 60.78
CA MET A 1 50.70 -16.23 59.48
C MET A 1 49.67 -16.72 58.49
N GLU A 2 48.68 -15.85 58.22
CA GLU A 2 48.47 -15.22 56.90
C GLU A 2 47.55 -16.13 56.06
N THR A 3 46.44 -15.75 55.44
CA THR A 3 45.71 -14.49 55.22
C THR A 3 44.34 -14.97 54.69
N LYS A 4 43.22 -14.56 55.29
CA LYS A 4 42.21 -13.66 54.69
C LYS A 4 42.05 -13.81 53.15
N SER A 5 40.88 -14.26 52.68
CA SER A 5 39.94 -13.36 51.97
C SER A 5 38.73 -14.08 51.36
N ARG A 6 37.59 -13.56 51.78
CA ARG A 6 36.27 -13.55 51.16
C ARG A 6 36.38 -12.96 49.74
N SER A 7 35.75 -13.56 48.74
CA SER A 7 35.40 -12.87 47.49
C SER A 7 33.95 -13.15 47.15
N SER A 8 33.12 -12.13 47.42
CA SER A 8 31.88 -11.87 46.71
C SER A 8 32.22 -11.14 45.40
N VAL A 9 31.22 -11.03 44.52
CA VAL A 9 31.15 -10.17 43.31
C VAL A 9 31.83 -10.85 42.11
N GLN A 10 31.18 -11.08 40.97
CA GLN A 10 30.46 -10.09 40.16
C GLN A 10 29.40 -10.76 39.27
N LEU A 11 28.19 -10.22 39.28
CA LEU A 11 27.25 -10.30 38.16
C LEU A 11 27.75 -9.31 37.09
N GLN A 12 28.13 -9.81 35.93
CA GLN A 12 28.16 -9.08 34.66
C GLN A 12 27.13 -9.82 33.80
N GLY A 13 26.02 -9.22 33.35
CA GLY A 13 25.92 -7.85 32.86
C GLY A 13 26.57 -7.79 31.48
N GLU A 14 26.15 -8.68 30.58
CA GLU A 14 26.54 -8.63 29.17
C GLU A 14 25.47 -7.81 28.44
N GLU A 15 25.69 -6.50 28.51
CA GLU A 15 25.19 -5.50 27.61
C GLU A 15 25.80 -5.79 26.23
N ILE A 16 25.04 -6.46 25.36
CA ILE A 16 25.45 -6.62 23.96
C ILE A 16 24.94 -5.41 23.20
N THR A 17 25.91 -4.53 22.98
CA THR A 17 25.96 -3.37 22.12
C THR A 17 25.19 -3.55 20.82
N SER A 18 24.34 -2.57 20.54
CA SER A 18 23.86 -2.21 19.21
C SER A 18 25.05 -2.03 18.27
N ASP A 19 25.27 -3.01 17.41
CA ASP A 19 26.17 -2.87 16.26
C ASP A 19 25.29 -2.60 15.04
N GLU A 20 25.31 -1.34 14.62
CA GLU A 20 24.85 -0.90 13.31
C GLU A 20 25.77 -1.53 12.26
N ASN A 21 25.33 -2.62 11.64
CA ASN A 21 25.89 -3.07 10.38
C ASN A 21 24.84 -2.82 9.28
N GLU A 22 25.02 -1.70 8.59
CA GLU A 22 24.49 -1.53 7.24
C GLU A 22 25.15 -2.56 6.30
N ASP A 23 24.32 -3.13 5.45
CA ASP A 23 24.65 -3.80 4.18
C ASP A 23 25.21 -5.23 4.23
N SER A 24 24.33 -6.17 4.58
CA SER A 24 24.35 -7.52 4.01
C SER A 24 22.94 -7.90 3.56
N PRO A 25 22.72 -8.32 2.30
CA PRO A 25 21.50 -9.04 1.98
C PRO A 25 21.59 -10.40 2.71
N ASP A 26 20.45 -10.95 3.12
CA ASP A 26 20.30 -12.33 3.59
C ASP A 26 20.35 -12.55 5.11
N GLU A 27 19.66 -11.70 5.88
CA GLU A 27 19.27 -12.07 7.25
C GLU A 27 18.14 -13.10 7.22
N ILE A 28 18.42 -14.29 7.77
CA ILE A 28 17.40 -15.26 8.15
C ILE A 28 16.53 -14.62 9.24
N ILE A 29 15.37 -14.09 8.85
CA ILE A 29 14.49 -13.35 9.77
C ILE A 29 13.78 -14.25 10.78
N PHE A 30 13.53 -15.50 10.40
CA PHE A 30 12.89 -16.46 11.28
C PHE A 30 13.92 -17.47 11.76
N SER A 31 14.09 -17.57 13.08
CA SER A 31 14.87 -18.65 13.69
C SER A 31 13.97 -19.87 13.98
N VAL A 32 14.54 -21.07 13.95
CA VAL A 32 13.81 -22.32 14.28
C VAL A 32 13.12 -22.25 15.67
N PRO A 33 13.74 -21.68 16.72
CA PRO A 33 13.05 -21.48 18.00
C PRO A 33 11.80 -20.60 17.88
N GLN A 34 11.85 -19.48 17.15
CA GLN A 34 10.68 -18.62 16.93
C GLN A 34 9.56 -19.35 16.18
N ILE A 35 9.92 -20.17 15.19
CA ILE A 35 8.94 -21.00 14.46
C ILE A 35 8.28 -22.03 15.40
N ASN A 36 9.03 -22.65 16.31
CA ASN A 36 8.43 -23.57 17.29
C ASN A 36 7.44 -22.85 18.22
N VAL A 37 7.76 -21.63 18.66
CA VAL A 37 6.82 -20.81 19.44
C VAL A 37 5.54 -20.52 18.62
N LEU A 38 5.69 -20.11 17.35
CA LEU A 38 4.57 -19.84 16.45
C LEU A 38 3.68 -21.06 16.23
N LEU A 39 4.24 -22.27 16.13
CA LEU A 39 3.49 -23.51 15.92
C LEU A 39 2.51 -23.81 17.07
N GLU A 40 2.86 -23.41 18.29
CA GLU A 40 2.06 -23.59 19.51
C GLU A 40 0.96 -22.53 19.69
N GLN A 41 1.02 -21.42 18.96
CA GLN A 41 0.06 -20.33 19.10
C GLN A 41 -1.25 -20.56 18.33
N ASN A 42 -2.28 -19.81 18.73
CA ASN A 42 -3.51 -19.61 17.99
C ASN A 42 -3.35 -18.51 16.91
N VAL A 43 -4.40 -18.20 16.16
CA VAL A 43 -4.35 -17.22 15.05
C VAL A 43 -3.89 -15.84 15.54
N GLU A 44 -4.46 -15.33 16.64
CA GLU A 44 -4.10 -14.03 17.21
C GLU A 44 -2.66 -14.00 17.70
N GLY A 45 -2.20 -15.07 18.38
CA GLY A 45 -0.81 -15.17 18.86
C GLY A 45 0.21 -15.22 17.72
N VAL A 46 -0.10 -15.92 16.63
CA VAL A 46 0.74 -15.92 15.41
C VAL A 46 0.83 -14.51 14.84
N GLN A 47 -0.30 -13.80 14.75
CA GLN A 47 -0.35 -12.44 14.25
C GLN A 47 0.53 -11.50 15.10
N THR A 48 0.36 -11.50 16.43
CA THR A 48 1.15 -10.64 17.33
C THR A 48 2.65 -10.91 17.26
N ILE A 49 3.06 -12.19 17.20
CA ILE A 49 4.48 -12.54 17.10
C ILE A 49 5.05 -12.09 15.74
N LEU A 50 4.29 -12.26 14.65
CA LEU A 50 4.73 -11.81 13.33
C LEU A 50 4.81 -10.28 13.24
N GLU A 51 3.90 -9.55 13.87
CA GLU A 51 3.97 -8.08 14.00
C GLU A 51 5.27 -7.65 14.68
N GLU A 52 5.66 -8.32 15.77
CA GLU A 52 6.89 -8.04 16.51
C GLU A 52 8.15 -8.37 15.69
N VAL A 53 8.20 -9.55 15.08
CA VAL A 53 9.36 -10.00 14.28
C VAL A 53 9.58 -9.11 13.06
N LEU A 54 8.51 -8.69 12.40
CA LEU A 54 8.56 -7.82 11.22
C LEU A 54 8.69 -6.33 11.59
N LYS A 55 8.69 -5.99 12.88
CA LYS A 55 8.80 -4.63 13.42
C LYS A 55 7.72 -3.68 12.89
N PHE A 56 6.51 -4.19 12.68
CA PHE A 56 5.36 -3.38 12.29
C PHE A 56 4.89 -2.52 13.47
N LYS A 57 4.66 -1.23 13.21
CA LYS A 57 4.34 -0.26 14.27
C LYS A 57 2.85 -0.10 14.44
N GLN A 58 2.11 -0.08 13.33
CA GLN A 58 0.69 0.26 13.31
C GLN A 58 -0.05 -0.49 12.19
N PRO A 59 -0.09 -1.83 12.23
CA PRO A 59 -0.81 -2.63 11.22
C PRO A 59 -2.32 -2.31 11.15
N LEU A 60 -2.91 -1.76 12.22
CA LEU A 60 -4.32 -1.33 12.23
C LEU A 60 -4.62 -0.09 11.37
N TYR A 61 -3.65 0.81 11.22
CA TYR A 61 -3.84 2.11 10.54
C TYR A 61 -3.02 2.21 9.25
N ASN A 62 -1.98 1.39 9.12
CA ASN A 62 -1.18 1.29 7.93
C ASN A 62 -1.60 0.08 7.10
N LEU A 63 -2.41 0.32 6.06
CA LEU A 63 -2.84 -0.72 5.12
C LEU A 63 -1.65 -1.49 4.50
N TYR A 64 -0.48 -0.88 4.35
CA TYR A 64 0.71 -1.59 3.84
C TYR A 64 1.15 -2.69 4.81
N GLU A 65 1.39 -2.32 6.08
CA GLU A 65 1.75 -3.27 7.14
C GLU A 65 0.66 -4.33 7.36
N ALA A 66 -0.62 -3.94 7.26
CA ALA A 66 -1.75 -4.85 7.38
C ALA A 66 -1.72 -5.96 6.31
N VAL A 67 -1.51 -5.58 5.05
CA VAL A 67 -1.49 -6.53 3.93
C VAL A 67 -0.25 -7.43 4.00
N LEU A 68 0.91 -6.89 4.38
CA LEU A 68 2.10 -7.71 4.60
C LEU A 68 1.86 -8.74 5.70
N LEU A 69 1.31 -8.30 6.83
CA LEU A 69 1.02 -9.16 7.96
C LEU A 69 0.06 -10.30 7.56
N ASP A 70 -1.02 -9.97 6.86
CA ASP A 70 -1.97 -10.97 6.35
C ASP A 70 -1.30 -11.98 5.41
N TYR A 71 -0.38 -11.52 4.55
CA TYR A 71 0.39 -12.37 3.66
C TYR A 71 1.29 -13.36 4.42
N TYR A 72 2.02 -12.89 5.45
CA TYR A 72 2.87 -13.77 6.27
C TYR A 72 2.06 -14.73 7.13
N VAL A 73 0.97 -14.27 7.74
CA VAL A 73 0.06 -15.12 8.52
C VAL A 73 -0.53 -16.21 7.62
N SER A 74 -1.02 -15.85 6.44
CA SER A 74 -1.56 -16.79 5.45
C SER A 74 -0.52 -17.81 4.99
N GLY A 75 0.70 -17.37 4.72
CA GLY A 75 1.82 -18.25 4.37
C GLY A 75 2.15 -19.24 5.47
N PHE A 76 2.25 -18.77 6.71
CA PHE A 76 2.50 -19.62 7.88
C PHE A 76 1.43 -20.70 8.03
N TRP A 77 0.15 -20.33 7.98
CA TRP A 77 -0.96 -21.28 8.13
C TRP A 77 -1.03 -22.28 6.98
N TRP A 78 -0.82 -21.83 5.74
CA TRP A 78 -0.72 -22.72 4.60
C TRP A 78 0.39 -23.78 4.79
N ALA A 79 1.59 -23.37 5.19
CA ALA A 79 2.70 -24.29 5.38
C ALA A 79 2.49 -25.22 6.59
N LYS A 80 1.78 -24.76 7.62
CA LYS A 80 1.33 -25.58 8.75
C LYS A 80 0.31 -26.65 8.30
N ASP A 81 -0.63 -26.29 7.43
CA ASP A 81 -1.62 -27.23 6.88
C ASP A 81 -0.99 -28.29 5.96
N VAL A 82 0.05 -27.91 5.21
CA VAL A 82 0.88 -28.85 4.42
C VAL A 82 1.81 -29.69 5.32
N LYS A 83 1.87 -29.39 6.63
CA LYS A 83 2.64 -30.12 7.67
C LYS A 83 4.15 -30.03 7.49
N PHE A 84 4.66 -28.84 7.17
CA PHE A 84 6.10 -28.61 7.15
C PHE A 84 6.70 -28.77 8.56
N ALA A 85 7.86 -29.43 8.63
CA ALA A 85 8.64 -29.46 9.87
C ALA A 85 9.19 -28.06 10.19
N ALA A 86 9.51 -27.78 11.46
CA ALA A 86 9.97 -26.44 11.87
C ALA A 86 11.14 -25.88 11.03
N PRO A 87 12.19 -26.65 10.65
CA PRO A 87 13.24 -26.15 9.76
C PRO A 87 12.76 -25.86 8.32
N GLN A 88 11.78 -26.61 7.82
CA GLN A 88 11.19 -26.40 6.49
C GLN A 88 10.31 -25.15 6.48
N LEU A 89 9.49 -24.98 7.52
CA LEU A 89 8.65 -23.80 7.73
C LEU A 89 9.49 -22.54 7.90
N CYS A 90 10.59 -22.64 8.66
CA CYS A 90 11.61 -21.59 8.79
C CYS A 90 12.14 -21.15 7.41
N GLY A 91 12.64 -22.09 6.60
CA GLY A 91 13.16 -21.78 5.27
C GLY A 91 12.10 -21.20 4.34
N PHE A 92 10.87 -21.70 4.40
CA PHE A 92 9.74 -21.17 3.63
C PHE A 92 9.37 -19.74 4.03
N MET A 93 9.29 -19.43 5.32
CA MET A 93 8.98 -18.08 5.80
C MET A 93 10.09 -17.08 5.42
N THR A 94 11.36 -17.49 5.50
CA THR A 94 12.49 -16.70 5.01
C THR A 94 12.42 -16.46 3.50
N LEU A 95 12.04 -17.47 2.72
CA LEU A 95 11.81 -17.32 1.28
C LEU A 95 10.69 -16.31 0.99
N LEU A 96 9.54 -16.41 1.68
CA LEU A 96 8.45 -15.44 1.54
C LEU A 96 8.93 -14.02 1.80
N HIS A 97 9.72 -13.84 2.85
CA HIS A 97 10.26 -12.54 3.19
C HIS A 97 11.22 -12.01 2.12
N SER A 98 12.17 -12.81 1.68
CA SER A 98 13.13 -12.42 0.63
C SER A 98 12.43 -11.97 -0.66
N LEU A 99 11.40 -12.72 -1.10
CA LEU A 99 10.64 -12.35 -2.30
C LEU A 99 9.85 -11.04 -2.12
N MET A 100 9.37 -10.74 -0.91
CA MET A 100 8.70 -9.48 -0.60
C MET A 100 9.67 -8.31 -0.55
N VAL A 101 10.86 -8.49 0.05
CA VAL A 101 11.92 -7.46 0.07
C VAL A 101 12.45 -7.16 -1.33
N ASN A 102 12.56 -8.17 -2.19
CA ASN A 102 12.91 -7.98 -3.60
C ASN A 102 11.94 -7.02 -4.31
N LEU A 103 10.65 -7.08 -3.93
CA LEU A 103 9.64 -6.17 -4.45
C LEU A 103 9.68 -4.80 -3.76
N GLU A 104 9.78 -4.76 -2.44
CA GLU A 104 9.71 -3.52 -1.66
C GLU A 104 10.94 -2.63 -1.88
N THR A 105 12.12 -3.18 -1.60
CA THR A 105 13.39 -2.45 -1.52
C THR A 105 14.08 -2.42 -2.87
N LYS A 106 14.16 -3.57 -3.55
CA LYS A 106 14.90 -3.69 -4.82
C LYS A 106 14.06 -3.32 -6.03
N LYS A 107 12.75 -3.10 -5.87
CA LYS A 107 11.78 -2.80 -6.95
C LYS A 107 11.92 -3.74 -8.14
N MET A 108 12.20 -5.02 -7.88
CA MET A 108 12.41 -6.03 -8.92
C MET A 108 11.14 -6.28 -9.71
N SER A 109 11.30 -6.47 -11.02
CA SER A 109 10.20 -6.90 -11.88
C SER A 109 9.74 -8.32 -11.50
N LEU A 110 8.54 -8.71 -11.96
CA LEU A 110 8.03 -10.07 -11.78
C LEU A 110 9.00 -11.12 -12.34
N GLU A 111 9.59 -10.85 -13.51
CA GLU A 111 10.53 -11.75 -14.16
C GLU A 111 11.80 -11.94 -13.32
N ASP A 112 12.39 -10.84 -12.84
CA ASP A 112 13.59 -10.89 -12.02
C ASP A 112 13.34 -11.62 -10.69
N ASN A 113 12.19 -11.39 -10.06
CA ASN A 113 11.86 -12.05 -8.79
C ASN A 113 11.57 -13.56 -8.98
N ILE A 114 11.05 -13.97 -10.15
CA ILE A 114 10.95 -15.39 -10.53
C ILE A 114 12.34 -16.00 -10.71
N ILE A 115 13.30 -15.26 -11.28
CA ILE A 115 14.69 -15.72 -11.41
C ILE A 115 15.34 -15.90 -10.03
N GLU A 116 15.10 -14.99 -9.09
CA GLU A 116 15.55 -15.13 -7.69
C GLU A 116 14.93 -16.35 -7.00
N LEU A 117 13.63 -16.58 -7.18
CA LEU A 117 12.99 -17.82 -6.71
C LEU A 117 13.68 -19.06 -7.33
N ALA A 118 13.91 -19.05 -8.64
CA ALA A 118 14.58 -20.17 -9.31
C ALA A 118 15.97 -20.41 -8.72
N ARG A 119 16.73 -19.35 -8.39
CA ARG A 119 18.04 -19.43 -7.73
C ARG A 119 17.93 -20.00 -6.32
N ALA A 120 16.97 -19.54 -5.52
CA ALA A 120 16.72 -20.03 -4.17
C ALA A 120 16.33 -21.52 -4.17
N MET A 121 15.64 -21.98 -5.22
CA MET A 121 15.23 -23.38 -5.40
C MET A 121 16.34 -24.30 -5.93
N VAL A 122 17.48 -23.77 -6.39
CA VAL A 122 18.60 -24.61 -6.81
C VAL A 122 19.11 -25.40 -5.60
N GLY A 123 19.22 -26.73 -5.73
CA GLY A 123 19.78 -27.58 -4.66
C GLY A 123 18.78 -28.06 -3.61
N VAL A 124 17.48 -27.80 -3.79
CA VAL A 124 16.41 -28.48 -3.05
C VAL A 124 16.59 -30.00 -3.15
N GLY A 125 16.50 -30.70 -2.02
CA GLY A 125 16.63 -32.16 -1.93
C GLY A 125 18.06 -32.69 -2.05
N GLN A 126 19.09 -31.82 -2.12
CA GLN A 126 20.50 -32.23 -2.13
C GLN A 126 21.11 -32.04 -0.73
N SER A 127 21.59 -33.14 -0.15
CA SER A 127 22.27 -33.14 1.16
C SER A 127 23.71 -32.64 0.98
N GLY A 128 24.01 -31.42 1.46
CA GLY A 128 25.39 -30.90 1.53
C GLY A 128 25.61 -29.47 1.01
N ALA A 129 24.54 -28.71 0.70
CA ALA A 129 24.69 -27.33 0.27
C ALA A 129 24.49 -26.37 1.46
N GLU A 130 25.55 -25.67 1.87
CA GLU A 130 25.42 -24.43 2.64
C GLU A 130 24.72 -23.40 1.75
N LYS A 131 23.45 -23.10 2.03
CA LYS A 131 22.67 -22.11 1.28
C LYS A 131 21.79 -21.28 2.22
N GLU A 132 21.73 -19.99 1.91
CA GLU A 132 20.99 -18.91 2.57
C GLU A 132 19.60 -19.30 3.13
N TYR A 133 18.81 -20.07 2.39
CA TYR A 133 17.38 -20.16 2.66
C TYR A 133 16.93 -21.39 3.46
N MET A 134 17.83 -22.26 3.93
CA MET A 134 17.49 -23.55 4.56
C MET A 134 16.55 -24.47 3.74
N LEU A 135 16.32 -24.16 2.45
CA LEU A 135 15.40 -24.90 1.57
C LEU A 135 15.93 -26.29 1.16
N HIS A 136 17.19 -26.60 1.48
CA HIS A 136 17.77 -27.93 1.26
C HIS A 136 17.01 -29.04 2.01
N VAL A 137 16.28 -28.68 3.09
CA VAL A 137 15.46 -29.60 3.89
C VAL A 137 14.14 -29.95 3.20
N LEU A 138 13.73 -29.21 2.15
CA LEU A 138 12.51 -29.51 1.40
C LEU A 138 12.70 -30.70 0.46
N THR A 139 11.67 -31.52 0.37
CA THR A 139 11.56 -32.53 -0.68
C THR A 139 11.16 -31.88 -2.01
N ILE A 140 11.37 -32.61 -3.11
CA ILE A 140 11.01 -32.13 -4.46
C ILE A 140 9.51 -31.84 -4.55
N ASP A 141 8.66 -32.65 -3.93
CA ASP A 141 7.21 -32.44 -3.99
C ASP A 141 6.78 -31.24 -3.14
N GLN A 142 7.33 -31.08 -1.94
CA GLN A 142 7.11 -29.87 -1.12
C GLN A 142 7.55 -28.60 -1.85
N ALA A 143 8.64 -28.64 -2.61
CA ALA A 143 9.08 -27.49 -3.40
C ALA A 143 8.13 -27.16 -4.56
N LYS A 144 7.50 -28.15 -5.19
CA LYS A 144 6.43 -27.91 -6.18
C LYS A 144 5.21 -27.26 -5.52
N ASP A 145 4.86 -27.69 -4.31
CA ASP A 145 3.75 -27.11 -3.53
C ASP A 145 4.05 -25.64 -3.19
N VAL A 146 5.29 -25.32 -2.78
CA VAL A 146 5.75 -23.95 -2.54
C VAL A 146 5.65 -23.09 -3.82
N ILE A 147 6.13 -23.60 -4.96
CA ILE A 147 6.02 -22.87 -6.24
C ILE A 147 4.55 -22.62 -6.59
N THR A 148 3.68 -23.62 -6.36
CA THR A 148 2.25 -23.51 -6.64
C THR A 148 1.60 -22.45 -5.74
N TYR A 149 1.93 -22.46 -4.44
CA TYR A 149 1.48 -21.44 -3.50
C TYR A 149 1.90 -20.04 -3.97
N LEU A 150 3.20 -19.81 -4.18
CA LEU A 150 3.75 -18.52 -4.60
C LEU A 150 3.14 -18.01 -5.90
N LYS A 151 2.87 -18.93 -6.85
CA LYS A 151 2.18 -18.60 -8.10
C LYS A 151 0.79 -18.02 -7.84
N SER A 152 0.02 -18.63 -6.95
CA SER A 152 -1.35 -18.21 -6.64
C SER A 152 -1.45 -17.04 -5.65
N SER A 153 -0.46 -16.86 -4.78
CA SER A 153 -0.48 -15.83 -3.73
C SER A 153 0.23 -14.55 -4.17
N LEU A 154 1.55 -14.63 -4.41
CA LEU A 154 2.38 -13.48 -4.72
C LEU A 154 2.35 -13.12 -6.21
N PHE A 155 2.70 -14.05 -7.08
CA PHE A 155 2.93 -13.73 -8.50
C PHE A 155 1.65 -13.39 -9.26
N GLN A 156 0.53 -14.02 -8.90
CA GLN A 156 -0.78 -13.67 -9.47
C GLN A 156 -1.18 -12.22 -9.17
N HIS A 157 -0.79 -11.69 -8.01
CA HIS A 157 -1.16 -10.35 -7.54
C HIS A 157 0.04 -9.38 -7.56
N TYR A 158 1.10 -9.68 -8.32
CA TYR A 158 2.37 -8.97 -8.24
C TYR A 158 2.24 -7.46 -8.49
N LYS A 159 1.45 -7.08 -9.51
CA LYS A 159 1.19 -5.67 -9.82
C LYS A 159 0.42 -4.95 -8.72
N LEU A 160 -0.48 -5.63 -8.02
CA LEU A 160 -1.20 -5.04 -6.89
C LEU A 160 -0.23 -4.71 -5.76
N TYR A 161 0.63 -5.67 -5.40
CA TYR A 161 1.67 -5.43 -4.40
C TYR A 161 2.59 -4.29 -4.84
N GLU A 162 3.11 -4.32 -6.07
CA GLU A 162 3.98 -3.26 -6.63
C GLU A 162 3.33 -1.87 -6.53
N CYS A 163 2.05 -1.73 -6.93
CA CYS A 163 1.30 -0.48 -6.81
C CYS A 163 1.19 -0.02 -5.35
N MET A 164 0.88 -0.93 -4.43
CA MET A 164 0.77 -0.61 -3.00
C MET A 164 2.11 -0.14 -2.40
N MET A 165 3.23 -0.73 -2.81
CA MET A 165 4.58 -0.39 -2.31
C MET A 165 5.20 0.84 -2.99
N SER A 166 4.60 1.30 -4.09
CA SER A 166 5.15 2.40 -4.91
C SER A 166 4.32 3.67 -4.86
N SER A 167 3.06 3.59 -4.41
CA SER A 167 2.17 4.74 -4.33
C SER A 167 2.52 5.61 -3.13
N SER A 168 3.06 6.81 -3.37
CA SER A 168 2.93 7.90 -2.41
C SER A 168 1.44 8.15 -2.24
N ARG A 169 0.91 7.91 -1.04
CA ARG A 169 -0.49 8.26 -0.76
C ARG A 169 -0.58 9.77 -0.75
N ASP A 170 -0.99 10.36 -1.87
CA ASP A 170 -1.40 11.75 -1.91
C ASP A 170 -2.60 11.87 -0.98
N GLU A 171 -2.35 12.42 0.20
CA GLU A 171 -3.37 12.74 1.18
C GLU A 171 -4.25 13.84 0.57
N LEU A 172 -5.31 13.44 -0.12
CA LEU A 172 -6.39 14.35 -0.48
C LEU A 172 -7.06 14.80 0.82
N VAL A 173 -6.51 15.86 1.42
CA VAL A 173 -7.14 16.57 2.53
C VAL A 173 -8.40 17.25 1.97
N ILE A 174 -9.51 16.51 1.96
CA ILE A 174 -10.82 17.08 1.70
C ILE A 174 -11.23 17.78 2.99
N GLY A 175 -10.84 19.04 3.14
CA GLY A 175 -11.27 19.90 4.22
C GLY A 175 -12.78 20.10 4.14
N THR A 176 -13.53 19.42 5.00
CA THR A 176 -14.95 19.72 5.23
C THR A 176 -15.02 20.64 6.42
N GLU A 177 -15.17 21.94 6.16
CA GLU A 177 -15.47 22.92 7.21
C GLU A 177 -16.88 22.64 7.73
N GLN A 178 -16.97 22.02 8.89
CA GLN A 178 -18.25 21.69 9.51
C GLN A 178 -18.68 22.85 10.41
N ALA A 179 -19.47 23.77 9.85
CA ALA A 179 -20.11 24.84 10.62
C ALA A 179 -21.19 24.22 11.52
N ILE A 180 -20.88 24.02 12.80
CA ILE A 180 -21.86 23.60 13.79
C ILE A 180 -22.59 24.87 14.26
N GLU A 181 -23.83 25.07 13.80
CA GLU A 181 -24.69 26.12 14.33
C GLU A 181 -25.02 25.79 15.80
N VAL A 182 -24.44 26.56 16.72
CA VAL A 182 -24.67 26.40 18.15
C VAL A 182 -26.06 26.96 18.47
N VAL A 183 -27.00 26.08 18.79
CA VAL A 183 -28.33 26.46 19.30
C VAL A 183 -28.13 27.38 20.52
N GLN A 184 -28.74 28.57 20.48
CA GLN A 184 -28.69 29.51 21.60
C GLN A 184 -29.13 28.84 22.90
N ALA A 185 -28.42 29.13 23.99
CA ALA A 185 -28.64 28.53 25.29
C ALA A 185 -30.11 28.64 25.73
N ALA A 186 -30.64 27.60 26.38
CA ALA A 186 -32.01 27.51 26.88
C ALA A 186 -32.39 28.59 27.94
N ASP A 187 -31.42 29.42 28.33
CA ASP A 187 -31.55 30.47 29.34
C ASP A 187 -32.24 31.72 28.79
N THR A 188 -32.35 31.85 27.47
CA THR A 188 -33.15 32.86 26.79
C THR A 188 -34.43 32.23 26.23
N PRO A 189 -35.63 32.63 26.69
CA PRO A 189 -36.86 32.20 26.04
C PRO A 189 -36.83 32.66 24.59
N PHE A 190 -36.99 31.71 23.67
CA PHE A 190 -37.13 31.96 22.25
C PHE A 190 -38.59 31.73 21.84
N PRO A 191 -39.24 32.71 21.21
CA PRO A 191 -38.75 34.04 20.88
C PRO A 191 -38.69 34.96 22.12
N ALA A 192 -38.00 36.09 22.01
CA ALA A 192 -37.84 37.00 23.16
C ALA A 192 -39.20 37.48 23.68
N PRO A 193 -39.40 37.71 25.01
CA PRO A 193 -40.73 37.96 25.61
C PRO A 193 -41.50 39.19 25.07
N LEU A 194 -40.85 40.05 24.29
CA LEU A 194 -41.46 41.21 23.64
C LEU A 194 -41.93 40.93 22.20
N GLU A 195 -41.58 39.77 21.64
CA GLU A 195 -41.84 39.40 20.25
C GLU A 195 -43.16 38.62 20.09
N GLU A 196 -43.62 37.94 21.15
CA GLU A 196 -44.88 37.16 21.14
C GLU A 196 -46.17 37.99 21.22
N GLY A 197 -46.07 39.27 21.62
CA GLY A 197 -47.23 40.11 21.95
C GLY A 197 -47.56 41.21 20.94
N ILE A 198 -46.76 41.37 19.88
CA ILE A 198 -46.87 42.50 18.95
C ILE A 198 -47.39 42.01 17.60
N PRO A 199 -48.50 42.57 17.07
CA PRO A 199 -48.94 42.30 15.71
C PRO A 199 -47.81 42.57 14.71
N HIS A 200 -47.60 41.65 13.76
CA HIS A 200 -46.49 41.69 12.80
C HIS A 200 -46.35 43.04 12.08
N GLU A 201 -47.46 43.70 11.76
CA GLU A 201 -47.46 45.02 11.12
C GLU A 201 -46.74 46.11 11.93
N ILE A 202 -46.87 46.06 13.26
CA ILE A 202 -46.20 46.99 14.18
C ILE A 202 -44.72 46.63 14.27
N TYR A 203 -44.41 45.34 14.45
CA TYR A 203 -43.03 44.85 14.51
C TYR A 203 -42.20 45.26 13.28
N SER A 204 -42.74 45.03 12.08
CA SER A 204 -42.07 45.34 10.81
C SER A 204 -41.85 46.85 10.58
N THR A 205 -42.58 47.71 11.28
CA THR A 205 -42.41 49.18 11.21
C THR A 205 -41.27 49.68 12.10
N PHE A 206 -40.97 48.98 13.19
CA PHE A 206 -40.01 49.43 14.22
C PHE A 206 -38.75 48.58 14.33
N ILE A 207 -38.65 47.49 13.56
CA ILE A 207 -37.39 46.78 13.40
C ILE A 207 -36.38 47.74 12.76
N ALA A 208 -35.23 47.90 13.41
CA ALA A 208 -34.13 48.63 12.80
C ALA A 208 -33.67 47.84 11.56
N PRO A 209 -33.49 48.50 10.39
CA PRO A 209 -32.79 47.87 9.28
C PRO A 209 -31.45 47.35 9.80
N GLU A 210 -31.08 46.13 9.41
CA GLU A 210 -29.80 45.55 9.81
C GLU A 210 -28.67 46.56 9.49
N PRO A 211 -27.74 46.79 10.44
CA PRO A 211 -26.60 47.64 10.16
C PRO A 211 -25.88 47.09 8.92
N PRO A 212 -25.43 47.94 7.98
CA PRO A 212 -24.72 47.47 6.82
C PRO A 212 -23.52 46.65 7.29
N SER A 213 -23.48 45.39 6.88
CA SER A 213 -22.32 44.52 7.04
C SER A 213 -21.09 45.26 6.52
N PRO A 214 -19.91 45.12 7.16
CA PRO A 214 -18.68 45.70 6.64
C PRO A 214 -18.52 45.28 5.19
N VAL A 215 -18.40 46.29 4.32
CA VAL A 215 -18.16 46.12 2.89
C VAL A 215 -16.79 45.46 2.73
N GLU A 216 -16.77 44.16 2.45
CA GLU A 216 -15.65 43.57 1.73
C GLU A 216 -15.89 43.78 0.24
N SER A 217 -14.93 44.48 -0.37
CA SER A 217 -14.82 44.70 -1.81
C SER A 217 -14.35 43.41 -2.49
N PRO A 218 -14.56 43.27 -3.81
CA PRO A 218 -15.05 42.04 -4.42
C PRO A 218 -13.92 41.15 -4.90
N GLU A 219 -14.04 39.83 -4.71
CA GLU A 219 -13.49 38.85 -5.64
C GLU A 219 -14.06 37.45 -5.32
N GLY A 220 -14.72 36.86 -6.32
CA GLY A 220 -15.01 35.43 -6.37
C GLY A 220 -16.37 34.98 -5.84
N GLU A 221 -17.37 34.97 -6.71
CA GLU A 221 -18.53 34.10 -6.55
C GLU A 221 -18.05 32.63 -6.57
N GLU A 222 -18.04 31.95 -5.41
CA GLU A 222 -18.14 30.49 -5.38
C GLU A 222 -19.45 30.11 -4.67
N THR A 223 -20.42 29.72 -5.50
CA THR A 223 -21.71 29.19 -5.06
C THR A 223 -21.49 27.80 -4.45
N ILE A 224 -21.57 27.71 -3.12
CA ILE A 224 -21.66 26.46 -2.38
C ILE A 224 -23.00 25.80 -2.74
N ARG A 225 -22.95 24.67 -3.47
CA ARG A 225 -24.11 23.77 -3.62
C ARG A 225 -24.16 22.84 -2.42
N GLU A 226 -25.11 23.07 -1.53
CA GLU A 226 -25.51 22.07 -0.54
C GLU A 226 -26.10 20.85 -1.27
N SER A 227 -25.59 19.67 -0.92
CA SER A 227 -26.16 18.40 -1.33
C SER A 227 -27.12 17.91 -0.24
N GLN A 228 -28.41 17.84 -0.56
CA GLN A 228 -29.34 16.99 0.18
C GLN A 228 -30.22 16.18 -0.78
N TYR A 229 -30.18 14.87 -0.57
CA TYR A 229 -31.06 13.88 -1.18
C TYR A 229 -32.51 14.09 -0.70
N GLY A 230 -33.49 14.08 -1.62
CA GLY A 230 -34.83 13.58 -1.30
C GLY A 230 -36.07 14.27 -1.89
N VAL A 231 -36.36 13.98 -3.18
CA VAL A 231 -37.70 13.72 -3.78
C VAL A 231 -38.72 14.87 -4.02
N GLU A 232 -39.00 15.02 -5.33
CA GLU A 232 -40.21 15.48 -6.06
C GLU A 232 -40.59 16.98 -6.24
N SER A 233 -40.33 17.41 -7.50
CA SER A 233 -41.30 17.99 -8.46
C SER A 233 -41.46 19.53 -8.57
N GLN A 234 -40.98 20.01 -9.74
CA GLN A 234 -41.41 21.17 -10.55
C GLN A 234 -41.19 22.61 -10.02
N LYS A 235 -40.15 23.29 -10.51
CA LYS A 235 -40.25 24.31 -11.60
C LYS A 235 -38.87 24.89 -11.96
N ALA A 236 -38.75 25.27 -13.24
CA ALA A 236 -37.57 25.75 -13.93
C ALA A 236 -37.01 27.08 -13.42
N ALA A 237 -35.68 27.18 -13.39
CA ALA A 237 -34.90 28.39 -13.63
C ALA A 237 -33.50 27.96 -14.17
N ASP A 238 -33.02 28.66 -15.19
CA ASP A 238 -31.90 28.29 -16.06
C ASP A 238 -30.58 28.04 -15.33
N GLU A 239 -30.15 26.78 -15.31
CA GLU A 239 -28.77 26.40 -15.07
C GLU A 239 -28.21 25.96 -16.43
N ILE A 240 -27.41 26.83 -17.06
CA ILE A 240 -26.79 26.54 -18.36
C ILE A 240 -25.78 25.42 -18.11
N ASP A 241 -26.15 24.21 -18.50
CA ASP A 241 -25.27 23.05 -18.48
C ASP A 241 -24.06 23.33 -19.40
N LEU A 242 -22.89 23.55 -18.79
CA LEU A 242 -21.62 23.80 -19.47
C LEU A 242 -21.21 22.66 -20.43
N LEU A 243 -21.84 21.48 -20.29
CA LEU A 243 -21.63 20.32 -21.16
C LEU A 243 -22.70 20.20 -22.26
N SER A 244 -23.73 21.06 -22.27
CA SER A 244 -24.84 21.00 -23.24
C SER A 244 -24.42 21.29 -24.68
N GLY A 245 -23.19 21.77 -24.88
CA GLY A 245 -22.61 22.05 -26.20
C GLY A 245 -21.80 20.89 -26.79
N PHE A 246 -21.49 19.85 -26.01
CA PHE A 246 -20.70 18.71 -26.49
C PHE A 246 -21.60 17.54 -26.81
N THR A 247 -21.56 17.11 -28.06
CA THR A 247 -22.25 15.90 -28.49
C THR A 247 -21.39 14.66 -28.17
N LEU A 248 -22.05 13.51 -28.06
CA LEU A 248 -21.36 12.23 -27.88
C LEU A 248 -20.36 11.96 -29.03
N GLU A 249 -20.67 12.47 -30.21
CA GLU A 249 -19.85 12.40 -31.41
C GLU A 249 -18.56 13.23 -31.26
N ASP A 250 -18.62 14.39 -30.59
CA ASP A 250 -17.44 15.24 -30.35
C ASP A 250 -16.44 14.53 -29.43
N VAL A 251 -16.93 13.90 -28.36
CA VAL A 251 -16.10 13.12 -27.43
C VAL A 251 -15.49 11.90 -28.11
N LYS A 252 -16.29 11.17 -28.90
CA LYS A 252 -15.78 10.02 -29.69
C LYS A 252 -14.74 10.44 -30.72
N SER A 253 -14.94 11.58 -31.37
CA SER A 253 -14.00 12.14 -32.34
C SER A 253 -12.69 12.56 -31.68
N ALA A 254 -12.75 13.28 -30.56
CA ALA A 254 -11.59 13.67 -29.78
C ALA A 254 -10.79 12.45 -29.29
N LEU A 255 -11.49 11.46 -28.73
CA LEU A 255 -10.87 10.22 -28.28
C LEU A 255 -10.23 9.46 -29.45
N GLY A 256 -10.95 9.30 -30.56
CA GLY A 256 -10.44 8.62 -31.76
C GLY A 256 -9.21 9.31 -32.35
N LYS A 257 -9.16 10.65 -32.29
CA LYS A 257 -8.00 11.43 -32.74
C LYS A 257 -6.78 11.18 -31.84
N VAL A 258 -6.96 11.27 -30.52
CA VAL A 258 -5.88 11.04 -29.54
C VAL A 258 -5.37 9.60 -29.65
N THR A 259 -6.27 8.61 -29.75
CA THR A 259 -5.89 7.21 -29.90
C THR A 259 -5.11 6.97 -31.19
N LYS A 260 -5.52 7.58 -32.31
CA LYS A 260 -4.82 7.43 -33.59
C LYS A 260 -3.43 8.07 -33.58
N GLU A 261 -3.27 9.19 -32.90
CA GLU A 261 -1.98 9.88 -32.73
C GLU A 261 -1.02 9.03 -31.89
N VAL A 262 -1.44 8.62 -30.69
CA VAL A 262 -0.60 7.82 -29.79
C VAL A 262 -0.24 6.46 -30.38
N ILE A 263 -1.20 5.76 -31.00
CA ILE A 263 -0.92 4.46 -31.64
C ILE A 263 -0.04 4.65 -32.88
N GLY A 264 -0.27 5.68 -33.68
CA GLY A 264 0.54 5.97 -34.86
C GLY A 264 1.99 6.27 -34.50
N ASP A 265 2.22 7.08 -33.46
CA ASP A 265 3.56 7.40 -32.97
C ASP A 265 4.27 6.13 -32.48
N LEU A 266 3.58 5.29 -31.72
CA LEU A 266 4.11 4.00 -31.25
C LEU A 266 4.46 3.06 -32.40
N GLU A 267 3.60 2.95 -33.42
CA GLU A 267 3.89 2.14 -34.63
C GLU A 267 5.14 2.65 -35.35
N THR A 268 5.31 3.97 -35.48
CA THR A 268 6.51 4.53 -36.10
C THR A 268 7.77 4.27 -35.27
N GLU A 269 7.69 4.38 -33.95
CA GLU A 269 8.82 4.11 -33.06
C GLU A 269 9.24 2.63 -33.13
N ILE A 270 8.28 1.71 -33.10
CA ILE A 270 8.55 0.27 -33.22
C ILE A 270 9.23 -0.04 -34.56
N ASN A 271 8.72 0.50 -35.67
CA ASN A 271 9.29 0.26 -37.00
C ASN A 271 10.71 0.84 -37.11
N GLU A 272 10.97 2.01 -36.54
CA GLU A 272 12.30 2.61 -36.52
C GLU A 272 13.29 1.78 -35.68
N LYS A 273 12.86 1.31 -34.50
CA LYS A 273 13.66 0.42 -33.64
C LYS A 273 13.99 -0.89 -34.34
N LEU A 274 13.01 -1.48 -35.03
CA LEU A 274 13.21 -2.71 -35.79
C LEU A 274 14.23 -2.50 -36.92
N ARG A 275 14.11 -1.40 -37.68
CA ARG A 275 15.06 -1.04 -38.73
C ARG A 275 16.48 -0.87 -38.20
N MET A 276 16.65 -0.11 -37.12
CA MET A 276 17.96 0.06 -36.48
C MET A 276 18.59 -1.28 -36.05
N GLN A 277 17.76 -2.19 -35.53
CA GLN A 277 18.22 -3.50 -35.10
C GLN A 277 18.61 -4.39 -36.28
N GLU A 278 17.85 -4.38 -37.38
CA GLU A 278 18.17 -5.09 -38.63
C GLU A 278 19.47 -4.59 -39.26
N GLU A 279 19.70 -3.27 -39.28
CA GLU A 279 20.96 -2.67 -39.75
C GLU A 279 22.13 -3.11 -38.87
N ALA A 280 21.96 -3.08 -37.55
CA ALA A 280 23.00 -3.50 -36.60
C ALA A 280 23.39 -4.97 -36.78
N TYR A 281 22.41 -5.87 -36.99
CA TYR A 281 22.69 -7.28 -37.29
C TYR A 281 23.33 -7.45 -38.66
N SER A 282 22.88 -6.72 -39.69
CA SER A 282 23.45 -6.78 -41.03
C SER A 282 24.94 -6.40 -41.02
N VAL A 283 25.31 -5.34 -40.31
CA VAL A 283 26.72 -4.94 -40.13
C VAL A 283 27.54 -6.02 -39.43
N ARG A 284 26.99 -6.66 -38.39
CA ARG A 284 27.66 -7.78 -37.69
C ARG A 284 27.87 -8.99 -38.60
N ILE A 285 26.87 -9.33 -39.41
CA ILE A 285 26.94 -10.43 -40.38
C ILE A 285 28.01 -10.14 -41.45
N ASP A 286 28.04 -8.92 -41.99
CA ASP A 286 29.04 -8.54 -43.00
C ASP A 286 30.47 -8.55 -42.43
N LYS A 287 30.65 -8.17 -41.16
CA LYS A 287 31.93 -8.29 -40.47
C LYS A 287 32.38 -9.75 -40.35
N LEU A 288 31.45 -10.66 -40.03
CA LEU A 288 31.72 -12.10 -39.95
C LEU A 288 32.04 -12.70 -41.33
N LYS A 289 31.40 -12.24 -42.41
CA LYS A 289 31.67 -12.72 -43.78
C LYS A 289 33.00 -12.24 -44.38
N ARG A 290 33.57 -11.15 -43.85
CA ARG A 290 34.88 -10.62 -44.27
C ARG A 290 36.07 -11.21 -43.49
N THR A 291 35.80 -12.10 -42.53
CA THR A 291 36.83 -12.84 -41.78
C THR A 291 36.93 -14.25 -42.36
#